data_AF-A0A1Y1LSL8-F1
#
_entry.id   AF-A0A1Y1LSL8-F1
#
_cell.length_a   1.000
_cell.length_b   1.000
_cell.length_c   1.000
_cell.angle_alpha   90.00
_cell.angle_beta   90.00
_cell.angle_gamma   90.00
#
_symmetry.space_group_name_H-M   'P 1'
#
loop_
_entity.id
_entity.type
_entity.pdbx_description
1 polymer ?
#
loop_
_entity_poly.entity_id
_entity_poly.type
_entity_poly.pdbx_seq_one_letter_code
_entity_poly.pdbx_strand_id
1 'polypeptide(L)'
;TDVNDNAPKFELPDYQAHNVDEDIPLGTSILKVKAMDSDSGANAEIEYTVSDDHFSVDPSGIISNNKQLDADNNNAYYEFVVTAKDKGEPAKTGTATVRVYTKNKNDEEPKFSQQVYTPNVDENAGPNTLVTTVVASDKDGDNVRFGFVGGGTSSGQFVIEEITGVIRLHGKSISLDRDKYELNVT
;
A
#
# COMPACT_ATOMS: atom_id res chain seq x y z
N THR A 1 -14.38 25.00 44.57
CA THR A 1 -13.61 24.72 43.35
C THR A 1 -13.63 23.23 43.14
N ASP A 2 -13.60 22.82 41.88
CA ASP A 2 -13.57 21.42 41.49
C ASP A 2 -12.18 20.79 41.73
N VAL A 3 -12.12 19.47 41.90
CA VAL A 3 -10.87 18.68 42.06
C VAL A 3 -10.75 17.74 40.87
N ASN A 4 -9.57 17.63 40.26
CA ASN A 4 -9.34 16.75 39.11
C ASN A 4 -9.32 15.26 39.51
N ASP A 5 -10.47 14.68 39.86
CA ASP A 5 -10.61 13.33 40.40
C ASP A 5 -11.15 12.32 39.36
N ASN A 6 -11.67 12.79 38.23
CA ASN A 6 -12.03 11.97 37.08
C ASN A 6 -10.93 12.02 36.02
N ALA A 7 -10.89 11.03 35.15
CA ALA A 7 -10.00 11.00 34.00
C ALA A 7 -10.87 10.93 32.74
N PRO A 8 -10.40 11.46 31.59
CA PRO A 8 -11.16 11.38 30.36
C PRO A 8 -11.46 9.92 30.00
N LYS A 9 -12.70 9.63 29.59
CA LYS A 9 -13.13 8.29 29.17
C LYS A 9 -13.71 8.34 27.77
N PHE A 10 -13.16 7.53 26.87
CA PHE A 10 -13.72 7.35 25.54
C PHE A 10 -15.06 6.60 25.59
N GLU A 11 -15.97 6.92 24.67
CA GLU A 11 -17.27 6.22 24.55
C GLU A 11 -17.09 4.75 24.16
N LEU A 12 -16.06 4.45 23.36
CA LEU A 12 -15.68 3.11 22.95
C LEU A 12 -14.20 2.86 23.28
N PRO A 13 -13.82 1.62 23.63
CA PRO A 13 -12.41 1.25 23.77
C PRO A 13 -11.69 1.12 22.42
N ASP A 14 -12.46 0.97 21.33
CA ASP A 14 -11.98 0.68 19.98
C ASP A 14 -12.83 1.40 18.94
N TYR A 15 -12.19 2.08 17.97
CA TYR A 15 -12.84 2.75 16.85
C TYR A 15 -12.29 2.21 15.53
N GLN A 16 -13.18 1.96 14.56
CA GLN A 16 -12.80 1.36 13.29
C GLN A 16 -13.38 2.15 12.11
N ALA A 17 -12.55 2.38 11.10
CA ALA A 17 -12.98 2.82 9.77
C ALA A 17 -12.59 1.75 8.75
N HIS A 18 -13.50 1.46 7.82
CA HIS A 18 -13.29 0.45 6.78
C HIS A 18 -13.40 1.06 5.40
N ASN A 19 -12.73 0.43 4.43
CA ASN A 19 -12.73 0.81 3.02
C ASN A 19 -12.27 2.26 2.80
N VAL A 20 -11.27 2.69 3.57
CA VAL A 20 -10.63 3.99 3.36
C VAL A 20 -9.67 3.83 2.19
N ASP A 21 -10.02 4.41 1.05
CA ASP A 21 -9.15 4.41 -0.12
C ASP A 21 -7.78 5.02 0.26
N GLU A 22 -6.67 4.41 -0.17
CA GLU A 22 -5.33 4.91 0.21
C GLU A 22 -4.98 6.25 -0.46
N ASP A 23 -5.59 6.50 -1.62
CA ASP A 23 -5.40 7.66 -2.47
C ASP A 23 -6.21 8.90 -2.03
N ILE A 24 -6.82 8.88 -0.84
CA ILE A 24 -7.60 10.02 -0.33
C ILE A 24 -6.73 11.28 -0.20
N PRO A 25 -7.26 12.47 -0.55
CA PRO A 25 -6.54 13.72 -0.38
C PRO A 25 -6.12 13.95 1.07
N LEU A 26 -4.99 14.63 1.29
CA LEU A 26 -4.54 15.04 2.63
C LEU A 26 -5.60 15.87 3.35
N GLY A 27 -5.81 15.59 4.64
CA GLY A 27 -6.80 16.25 5.49
C GLY A 27 -8.23 15.72 5.33
N THR A 28 -8.43 14.60 4.62
CA THR A 28 -9.73 13.96 4.53
C THR A 28 -10.12 13.35 5.86
N SER A 29 -11.32 13.67 6.34
CA SER A 29 -11.87 13.12 7.58
C SER A 29 -12.21 11.63 7.42
N ILE A 30 -11.73 10.82 8.37
CA ILE A 30 -11.86 9.36 8.34
C ILE A 30 -12.91 8.89 9.33
N LEU A 31 -12.77 9.27 10.60
CA LEU A 31 -13.71 8.91 11.66
C LEU A 31 -13.70 9.94 12.78
N LYS A 32 -14.66 9.82 13.70
CA LYS A 32 -14.76 10.68 14.87
C LYS A 32 -14.66 9.84 16.15
N VAL A 33 -13.79 10.27 17.05
CA VAL A 33 -13.68 9.75 18.41
C VAL A 33 -14.34 10.70 19.39
N LYS A 34 -14.74 10.19 20.55
CA LYS A 34 -15.29 11.03 21.62
C LYS A 34 -14.87 10.50 22.98
N ALA A 35 -14.39 11.43 23.81
CA ALA A 35 -14.11 11.22 25.22
C ALA A 35 -14.85 12.26 26.06
N MET A 36 -15.16 11.90 27.29
CA MET A 36 -15.84 12.75 28.26
C MET A 36 -15.11 12.68 29.60
N ASP A 37 -15.04 13.82 30.29
CA ASP A 37 -14.58 13.91 31.66
C ASP A 37 -15.74 14.43 32.53
N SER A 38 -15.88 13.88 33.73
CA SER A 38 -16.98 14.20 34.65
C SER A 38 -16.65 15.38 35.59
N ASP A 39 -15.45 15.92 35.51
CA ASP A 39 -15.02 17.10 36.27
C ASP A 39 -15.63 18.40 35.70
N SER A 40 -15.16 19.57 36.13
CA SER A 40 -15.70 20.87 35.69
C SER A 40 -14.62 21.88 35.31
N GLY A 41 -14.92 22.75 34.35
CA GLY A 41 -13.97 23.76 33.88
C GLY A 41 -12.75 23.14 33.20
N ALA A 42 -11.55 23.60 33.53
CA ALA A 42 -10.30 23.10 32.94
C ALA A 42 -10.08 21.59 33.19
N ASN A 43 -10.53 21.06 34.34
CA ASN A 43 -10.43 19.63 34.66
C ASN A 43 -11.27 18.77 33.70
N ALA A 44 -12.27 19.34 33.01
CA ALA A 44 -13.05 18.64 32.00
C ALA A 44 -12.73 19.05 30.55
N GLU A 45 -11.78 19.95 30.35
CA GLU A 45 -11.37 20.38 29.02
C GLU A 45 -10.39 19.35 28.43
N ILE A 46 -10.78 18.72 27.33
CA ILE A 46 -10.05 17.60 26.73
C ILE A 46 -9.20 18.08 25.54
N GLU A 47 -7.95 17.66 25.53
CA GLU A 47 -7.04 17.74 24.38
C GLU A 47 -6.80 16.34 23.81
N TYR A 48 -6.96 16.19 22.50
CA TYR A 48 -6.74 14.92 21.79
C TYR A 48 -5.36 14.88 21.13
N THR A 49 -4.71 13.71 21.18
CA THR A 49 -3.50 13.41 20.42
C THR A 49 -3.55 12.00 19.85
N VAL A 50 -2.79 11.74 18.77
CA VAL A 50 -2.66 10.41 18.15
C VAL A 50 -1.20 9.96 18.16
N SER A 51 -0.97 8.65 18.25
CA SER A 51 0.39 8.09 18.31
C SER A 51 1.05 7.81 16.96
N ASP A 52 0.31 7.95 15.85
CA ASP A 52 0.79 7.72 14.48
C ASP A 52 0.68 9.01 13.67
N ASP A 53 1.77 9.37 13.00
CA ASP A 53 1.92 10.64 12.28
C ASP A 53 1.33 10.64 10.87
N HIS A 54 0.84 9.49 10.39
CA HIS A 54 -0.04 9.41 9.21
C HIS A 54 -1.40 10.02 9.50
N PHE A 55 -1.76 10.19 10.78
CA PHE A 55 -3.04 10.73 11.20
C PHE A 55 -2.87 12.01 12.01
N SER A 56 -3.94 12.80 12.03
CA SER A 56 -4.10 13.95 12.91
C SER A 56 -5.48 13.90 13.54
N VAL A 57 -5.64 14.53 14.69
CA VAL A 57 -6.93 14.67 15.38
C VAL A 57 -7.18 16.14 15.70
N ASP A 58 -8.37 16.62 15.37
CA ASP A 58 -8.77 17.98 15.71
C ASP A 58 -9.36 18.07 17.14
N PRO A 59 -9.54 19.28 17.70
CA PRO A 59 -10.15 19.44 19.03
C PRO A 59 -11.58 18.91 19.16
N SER A 60 -12.27 18.66 18.05
CA SER A 60 -13.62 18.09 18.04
C SER A 60 -13.62 16.55 18.02
N GLY A 61 -12.44 15.93 17.95
CA GLY A 61 -12.23 14.49 17.90
C GLY A 61 -12.30 13.89 16.49
N ILE A 62 -12.28 14.71 15.44
CA ILE A 62 -12.24 14.20 14.05
C ILE A 62 -10.81 13.80 13.73
N ILE A 63 -10.64 12.53 13.34
CA ILE A 63 -9.37 11.99 12.85
C ILE A 63 -9.34 12.09 11.33
N SER A 64 -8.24 12.63 10.79
CA SER A 64 -8.01 12.81 9.35
C SER A 64 -6.61 12.33 8.95
N ASN A 65 -6.39 12.02 7.67
CA ASN A 65 -5.04 11.69 7.19
C ASN A 65 -4.16 12.95 7.14
N ASN A 66 -2.96 12.84 7.72
CA ASN A 66 -1.91 13.85 7.71
C ASN A 66 -0.79 13.51 6.70
N LYS A 67 -0.70 12.25 6.29
CA LYS A 67 0.17 11.77 5.20
C LYS A 67 -0.65 10.92 4.22
N GLN A 68 -0.04 10.64 3.08
CA GLN A 68 -0.57 9.64 2.15
C GLN A 68 -0.59 8.28 2.85
N LEU A 69 -1.67 7.52 2.64
CA LEU A 69 -1.76 6.14 3.09
C LEU A 69 -1.13 5.25 2.02
N ASP A 70 -0.59 4.10 2.42
CA ASP A 70 0.07 3.12 1.53
C ASP A 70 -0.42 1.72 1.92
N ALA A 71 -1.09 1.06 1.00
CA ALA A 71 -1.86 -0.16 1.19
C ALA A 71 -1.48 -1.22 0.14
N ASP A 72 -0.32 -1.84 0.32
CA ASP A 72 0.22 -2.94 -0.49
C ASP A 72 -0.71 -4.16 -0.72
N ASN A 73 -1.83 -4.23 -0.01
CA ASN A 73 -2.86 -5.25 -0.25
C ASN A 73 -4.22 -4.83 0.30
N ASN A 74 -5.26 -5.46 -0.23
CA ASN A 74 -6.60 -5.38 0.35
C ASN A 74 -6.58 -5.92 1.79
N ASN A 75 -7.00 -5.08 2.74
CA ASN A 75 -7.01 -5.30 4.19
C ASN A 75 -5.72 -4.92 4.94
N ALA A 76 -4.80 -4.17 4.33
CA ALA A 76 -3.84 -3.39 5.11
C ALA A 76 -4.58 -2.47 6.09
N TYR A 77 -4.01 -2.26 7.28
CA TYR A 77 -4.59 -1.35 8.25
C TYR A 77 -3.52 -0.67 9.09
N TYR A 78 -3.84 0.55 9.51
CA TYR A 78 -3.11 1.26 10.55
C TYR A 78 -3.77 1.00 11.89
N GLU A 79 -2.99 0.68 12.91
CA GLU A 79 -3.44 0.59 14.30
C GLU A 79 -2.63 1.56 15.15
N PHE A 80 -3.33 2.48 15.81
CA PHE A 80 -2.71 3.49 16.65
C PHE A 80 -3.58 3.85 17.85
N VAL A 81 -2.99 4.54 18.82
CA VAL A 81 -3.67 4.98 20.04
C VAL A 81 -4.06 6.44 19.91
N VAL A 82 -5.31 6.74 20.25
CA VAL A 82 -5.77 8.11 20.50
C VAL A 82 -5.77 8.35 22.01
N THR A 83 -5.21 9.47 22.45
CA THR A 83 -5.16 9.89 23.85
C THR A 83 -6.03 11.11 24.05
N ALA A 84 -6.86 11.10 25.09
CA ALA A 84 -7.60 12.25 25.60
C ALA A 84 -6.95 12.67 26.91
N LYS A 85 -6.53 13.92 27.03
CA LYS A 85 -5.86 14.46 28.22
C LYS A 85 -6.67 15.65 28.75
N ASP A 86 -6.96 15.67 30.04
CA ASP A 86 -7.57 16.84 30.69
C ASP A 86 -6.54 17.97 30.91
N LYS A 87 -7.01 19.16 31.31
CA LYS A 87 -6.15 20.28 31.70
C LYS A 87 -6.04 20.46 33.22
N GLY A 88 -6.31 19.42 34.00
CA GLY A 88 -6.15 19.45 35.45
C GLY A 88 -4.70 19.37 35.91
N GLU A 89 -4.46 19.59 37.22
CA GLU A 89 -3.15 19.41 37.85
C GLU A 89 -3.26 18.44 39.05
N PRO A 90 -2.62 17.25 39.00
CA PRO A 90 -1.95 16.66 37.83
C PRO A 90 -2.96 16.30 36.73
N ALA A 91 -2.52 16.38 35.47
CA ALA A 91 -3.36 16.03 34.34
C ALA A 91 -3.58 14.52 34.29
N LYS A 92 -4.79 14.09 33.90
CA LYS A 92 -5.12 12.68 33.69
C LYS A 92 -5.45 12.41 32.23
N THR A 93 -5.39 11.14 31.87
CA THR A 93 -5.51 10.69 30.49
C THR A 93 -6.41 9.47 30.37
N GLY A 94 -7.19 9.43 29.29
CA GLY A 94 -7.81 8.23 28.76
C GLY A 94 -7.22 7.87 27.39
N THR A 95 -7.31 6.60 27.01
CA THR A 95 -6.82 6.12 25.71
C THR A 95 -7.84 5.19 25.05
N ALA A 96 -7.88 5.19 23.72
CA ALA A 96 -8.62 4.20 22.92
C ALA A 96 -7.77 3.75 21.72
N THR A 97 -8.05 2.55 21.21
CA THR A 97 -7.41 2.04 19.99
C THR A 97 -8.20 2.48 18.77
N VAL A 98 -7.51 2.85 17.69
CA VAL A 98 -8.09 3.19 16.40
C VAL A 98 -7.53 2.28 15.33
N ARG A 99 -8.39 1.67 14.51
CA ARG A 99 -8.02 0.90 13.33
C ARG A 99 -8.58 1.53 12.06
N VAL A 100 -7.71 1.82 11.11
CA VAL A 100 -8.10 2.34 9.79
C VAL A 100 -7.75 1.28 8.75
N TYR A 101 -8.75 0.55 8.27
CA TYR A 101 -8.59 -0.45 7.22
C TYR A 101 -8.60 0.23 5.86
N THR A 102 -7.47 0.15 5.18
CA THR A 102 -7.27 0.76 3.88
C THR A 102 -7.73 -0.16 2.77
N LYS A 103 -8.08 0.47 1.65
CA LYS A 103 -8.44 -0.20 0.42
C LYS A 103 -7.41 0.17 -0.64
N ASN A 104 -6.80 -0.88 -1.16
CA ASN A 104 -5.77 -0.81 -2.18
C ASN A 104 -6.32 -0.23 -3.50
N LYS A 105 -5.50 0.56 -4.17
CA LYS A 105 -5.64 1.18 -5.49
C LYS A 105 -4.42 0.77 -6.30
N ASN A 106 -4.61 0.57 -7.60
CA ASN A 106 -3.48 0.39 -8.49
C ASN A 106 -2.76 1.74 -8.65
N ASP A 107 -1.73 1.96 -7.85
CA ASP A 107 -0.88 3.15 -7.87
C ASP A 107 0.62 2.84 -7.98
N GLU A 108 0.99 1.56 -7.90
CA GLU A 108 2.33 1.06 -8.20
C GLU A 108 2.36 0.34 -9.55
N GLU A 109 3.43 0.57 -10.32
CA GLU A 109 3.62 -0.12 -11.60
C GLU A 109 4.30 -1.50 -11.41
N PRO A 110 4.01 -2.49 -12.29
CA PRO A 110 4.72 -3.77 -12.27
C PRO A 110 6.23 -3.59 -12.44
N LYS A 111 7.01 -4.27 -11.61
CA LYS A 111 8.48 -4.21 -11.62
C LYS A 111 9.08 -5.56 -11.99
N PHE A 112 9.93 -5.57 -13.03
CA PHE A 112 10.72 -6.75 -13.38
C PHE A 112 11.72 -7.10 -12.27
N SER A 113 11.92 -8.40 -12.04
CA SER A 113 12.88 -8.91 -11.05
C SER A 113 14.33 -8.63 -11.44
N GLN A 114 14.58 -8.39 -12.73
CA GLN A 114 15.89 -8.01 -13.27
C GLN A 114 15.73 -6.93 -14.34
N GLN A 115 16.64 -5.97 -14.36
CA GLN A 115 16.67 -4.96 -15.42
C GLN A 115 17.05 -5.55 -16.78
N VAL A 116 17.89 -6.59 -16.79
CA VAL A 116 18.35 -7.27 -18.00
C VAL A 116 18.43 -8.77 -17.74
N TYR A 117 17.88 -9.56 -18.67
CA TYR A 117 17.98 -11.02 -18.69
C TYR A 117 18.96 -11.43 -19.82
N THR A 118 20.00 -12.20 -19.49
CA THR A 118 21.04 -12.64 -20.46
C THR A 118 21.12 -14.17 -20.55
N PRO A 119 20.08 -14.84 -21.07
CA PRO A 119 20.12 -16.29 -21.30
C PRO A 119 21.04 -16.64 -22.48
N ASN A 120 21.57 -17.87 -22.46
CA ASN A 120 22.26 -18.46 -23.60
C ASN A 120 21.35 -19.52 -24.23
N VAL A 121 21.34 -19.58 -25.56
CA VAL A 121 20.57 -20.55 -26.34
C VAL A 121 21.51 -21.17 -27.37
N ASP A 122 21.44 -22.48 -27.53
CA ASP A 122 22.21 -23.20 -28.56
C ASP A 122 21.76 -22.72 -29.95
N GLU A 123 22.71 -22.45 -30.83
CA GLU A 123 22.42 -22.03 -32.21
C GLU A 123 21.60 -23.08 -32.99
N ASN A 124 21.71 -24.36 -32.61
CA ASN A 124 21.01 -25.49 -33.19
C ASN A 124 19.66 -25.75 -32.50
N ALA A 125 19.26 -24.90 -31.55
CA ALA A 125 17.99 -25.05 -30.84
C ALA A 125 16.80 -25.01 -31.82
N GLY A 126 15.93 -26.00 -31.69
CA GLY A 126 14.72 -26.09 -32.50
C GLY A 126 13.60 -25.16 -32.04
N PRO A 127 12.49 -25.08 -32.80
CA PRO A 127 11.30 -24.35 -32.39
C PRO A 127 10.78 -24.83 -31.02
N ASN A 128 10.14 -23.93 -30.28
CA ASN A 128 9.61 -24.06 -28.92
C ASN A 128 10.64 -24.23 -27.80
N THR A 129 11.94 -24.13 -28.11
CA THR A 129 13.00 -24.12 -27.10
C THR A 129 12.78 -22.96 -26.14
N LEU A 130 12.85 -23.24 -24.83
CA LEU A 130 12.81 -22.24 -23.77
C LEU A 130 14.07 -21.38 -23.86
N VAL A 131 13.87 -20.08 -23.98
CA VAL A 131 14.97 -19.10 -23.95
C VAL A 131 15.18 -18.61 -22.53
N THR A 132 14.13 -18.07 -21.93
CA THR A 132 14.13 -17.59 -20.54
C THR A 132 12.70 -17.39 -20.06
N THR A 133 12.55 -17.03 -18.79
CA THR A 133 11.30 -16.57 -18.22
C THR A 133 11.56 -15.21 -17.59
N VAL A 134 10.88 -14.18 -18.09
CA VAL A 134 10.87 -12.87 -17.41
C VAL A 134 9.89 -12.94 -16.25
N VAL A 135 10.20 -12.25 -15.17
CA VAL A 135 9.36 -12.21 -13.98
C VAL A 135 9.19 -10.76 -13.61
N ALA A 136 7.94 -10.34 -13.43
CA ALA A 136 7.61 -9.06 -12.85
C ALA A 136 6.52 -9.27 -11.80
N SER A 137 6.51 -8.39 -10.81
CA SER A 137 5.53 -8.38 -9.74
C SER A 137 5.03 -6.95 -9.57
N ASP A 138 3.74 -6.84 -9.32
CA ASP A 138 3.07 -5.61 -8.95
C ASP A 138 2.88 -5.60 -7.42
N LYS A 139 3.21 -4.48 -6.77
CA LYS A 139 3.14 -4.38 -5.30
C LYS A 139 1.69 -4.42 -4.81
N ASP A 140 0.75 -3.99 -5.63
CA ASP A 140 -0.69 -3.92 -5.34
C ASP A 140 -1.35 -5.30 -5.47
N GLY A 141 -0.60 -6.30 -5.92
CA GLY A 141 -1.08 -7.67 -6.12
C GLY A 141 -1.89 -7.83 -7.42
N ASP A 142 -1.76 -6.89 -8.35
CA ASP A 142 -2.39 -6.97 -9.65
C ASP A 142 -1.79 -8.05 -10.56
N ASN A 143 -2.60 -8.53 -11.49
CA ASN A 143 -2.17 -9.53 -12.46
C ASN A 143 -1.27 -8.89 -13.51
N VAL A 144 0.00 -9.28 -13.53
CA VAL A 144 0.97 -8.85 -14.53
C VAL A 144 0.76 -9.60 -15.84
N ARG A 145 0.84 -8.87 -16.95
CA ARG A 145 0.81 -9.40 -18.32
C ARG A 145 2.06 -8.96 -19.06
N PHE A 146 2.62 -9.85 -19.86
CA PHE A 146 3.87 -9.64 -20.57
C PHE A 146 3.68 -9.53 -22.08
N GLY A 147 4.46 -8.66 -22.71
CA GLY A 147 4.51 -8.51 -24.15
C GLY A 147 5.87 -7.99 -24.62
N PHE A 148 6.03 -7.84 -25.92
CA PHE A 148 7.14 -7.07 -26.47
C PHE A 148 6.70 -5.62 -26.71
N VAL A 149 7.64 -4.69 -26.54
CA VAL A 149 7.44 -3.28 -26.86
C VAL A 149 6.99 -3.16 -28.32
N GLY A 150 5.86 -2.49 -28.56
CA GLY A 150 5.19 -2.42 -29.87
C GLY A 150 3.85 -3.17 -29.94
N GLY A 151 3.46 -3.87 -28.87
CA GLY A 151 2.07 -4.29 -28.66
C GLY A 151 1.73 -5.70 -29.13
N GLY A 152 2.62 -6.68 -28.92
CA GLY A 152 2.34 -8.08 -29.27
C GLY A 152 3.17 -9.09 -28.49
N THR A 153 2.79 -10.36 -28.59
CA THR A 153 3.46 -11.50 -27.94
C THR A 153 4.53 -12.15 -28.83
N SER A 154 4.84 -11.56 -29.98
CA SER A 154 5.82 -12.09 -30.94
C SER A 154 6.79 -11.00 -31.38
N SER A 155 8.08 -11.32 -31.39
CA SER A 155 9.14 -10.44 -31.87
C SER A 155 10.16 -11.25 -32.67
N GLY A 156 10.11 -11.12 -34.00
CA GLY A 156 10.94 -11.90 -34.91
C GLY A 156 10.72 -13.41 -34.75
N GLN A 157 11.72 -14.09 -34.17
CA GLN A 157 11.71 -15.53 -33.96
C GLN A 157 11.31 -15.94 -32.54
N PHE A 158 10.97 -14.97 -31.69
CA PHE A 158 10.65 -15.18 -30.29
C PHE A 158 9.17 -14.94 -30.05
N VAL A 159 8.60 -15.72 -29.14
CA VAL A 159 7.27 -15.52 -28.60
C VAL A 159 7.34 -15.44 -27.09
N ILE A 160 6.49 -14.61 -26.49
CA ILE A 160 6.33 -14.49 -25.04
C ILE A 160 4.91 -14.91 -24.66
N GLU A 161 4.80 -15.75 -23.64
CA GLU A 161 3.52 -16.14 -23.06
C GLU A 161 3.03 -15.02 -22.12
N GLU A 162 1.87 -14.44 -22.42
CA GLU A 162 1.35 -13.22 -21.78
C GLU A 162 1.19 -13.33 -20.25
N ILE A 163 0.90 -14.50 -19.72
CA ILE A 163 0.63 -14.68 -18.27
C ILE A 163 1.87 -15.18 -17.51
N THR A 164 2.72 -15.97 -18.16
CA THR A 164 3.83 -16.67 -17.49
C THR A 164 5.18 -15.97 -17.68
N GLY A 165 5.29 -15.05 -18.64
CA GLY A 165 6.55 -14.40 -19.01
C GLY A 165 7.55 -15.34 -19.69
N VAL A 166 7.12 -16.55 -20.08
CA VAL A 166 7.97 -17.53 -20.74
C VAL A 166 8.26 -17.08 -22.17
N ILE A 167 9.55 -16.95 -22.51
CA ILE A 167 10.02 -16.63 -23.86
C ILE A 167 10.53 -17.90 -24.54
N ARG A 168 10.01 -18.18 -25.73
CA ARG A 168 10.39 -19.34 -26.56
C ARG A 168 10.81 -18.94 -27.95
N LEU A 169 11.61 -19.80 -28.59
CA LEU A 169 11.78 -19.76 -30.04
C LEU A 169 10.50 -20.23 -30.73
N HIS A 170 10.07 -19.52 -31.77
CA HIS A 170 8.90 -19.84 -32.60
C HIS A 170 9.29 -20.05 -34.08
N GLY A 171 10.44 -19.51 -34.51
CA GLY A 171 10.97 -19.66 -35.87
C GLY A 171 11.81 -20.93 -36.09
N LYS A 172 12.03 -21.31 -37.36
CA LYS A 172 12.75 -22.54 -37.77
C LYS A 172 14.26 -22.51 -37.51
N SER A 173 14.89 -21.34 -37.40
CA SER A 173 16.33 -21.21 -37.08
C SER A 173 16.64 -19.78 -36.65
N ILE A 174 17.45 -19.66 -35.60
CA ILE A 174 18.18 -18.44 -35.24
C ILE A 174 19.25 -18.18 -36.31
N SER A 175 19.40 -16.92 -36.72
CA SER A 175 20.41 -16.53 -37.71
C SER A 175 21.80 -16.88 -37.18
N LEU A 176 22.53 -17.75 -37.88
CA LEU A 176 23.90 -18.16 -37.56
C LEU A 176 24.90 -16.99 -37.68
N ASP A 177 24.56 -15.96 -38.46
CA ASP A 177 25.39 -14.75 -38.59
C ASP A 177 25.15 -13.72 -37.46
N ARG A 178 24.38 -14.07 -36.42
CA ARG A 178 23.99 -13.15 -35.35
C ARG A 178 24.24 -13.75 -33.97
N ASP A 179 25.29 -13.25 -33.32
CA ASP A 179 25.70 -13.69 -31.98
C ASP A 179 24.81 -13.16 -30.84
N LYS A 180 23.97 -12.15 -31.11
CA LYS A 180 23.14 -11.50 -30.08
C LYS A 180 21.80 -11.00 -30.60
N TYR A 181 20.74 -11.29 -29.84
CA TYR A 181 19.41 -10.71 -30.00
C TYR A 181 19.09 -9.81 -28.79
N GLU A 182 18.43 -8.69 -29.05
CA GLU A 182 17.94 -7.78 -28.01
C GLU A 182 16.42 -7.73 -28.12
N LEU A 183 15.74 -8.07 -27.03
CA LEU A 183 14.29 -8.13 -26.92
C LEU A 183 13.86 -7.15 -25.84
N ASN A 184 13.06 -6.15 -26.20
CA ASN A 184 12.49 -5.21 -25.25
C ASN A 184 11.11 -5.73 -24.84
N VAL A 185 10.97 -6.08 -23.56
CA VAL A 185 9.77 -6.62 -22.96
C VAL A 185 9.03 -5.51 -22.20
N THR A 186 7.70 -5.55 -22.23
CA THR A 186 6.79 -4.66 -21.50
C THR A 186 5.76 -5.46 -20.73
#